data_AF-A0A2P8B0W0-F1
#
_entry.id   AF-A0A2P8B0W0-F1
#
_cell.length_a   1.000
_cell.length_b   1.000
_cell.length_c   1.000
_cell.angle_alpha   90.00
_cell.angle_beta   90.00
_cell.angle_gamma   90.00
#
_symmetry.space_group_name_H-M   'P 1'
#
loop_
_entity.id
_entity.type
_entity.pdbx_description
1 polymer ?
#
loop_
_entity_poly.entity_id
_entity_poly.type
_entity_poly.pdbx_seq_one_letter_code
_entity_poly.pdbx_strand_id
1 'polypeptide(L)'
;MTDRETPATARPRYRGRKPELYAKALILRREGCPVGEIAERLRVSKSTAYLWTRHLPLDPELVLRRRRAGQRARAEAQWSAHRAARDAARAETVAAAARWVRQLRYRELVLIGAAIYWCEGGKAKPWRPHDCRIKFVNSDPMLVALFLRFLDALGVPAADRR
;
A
#
# COMPACT_ATOMS: atom_id res chain seq x y z
N MET A 1 -4.72 -23.50 -38.59
CA MET A 1 -5.11 -22.43 -39.52
C MET A 1 -6.60 -22.53 -39.75
N THR A 2 -7.39 -21.84 -38.92
CA THR A 2 -8.83 -21.64 -39.15
C THR A 2 -9.19 -20.31 -38.52
N ASP A 3 -9.00 -19.29 -39.36
CA ASP A 3 -9.42 -17.91 -39.15
C ASP A 3 -10.94 -17.91 -38.95
N ARG A 4 -11.41 -17.53 -37.76
CA ARG A 4 -12.82 -17.22 -37.53
C ARG A 4 -12.97 -15.71 -37.65
N GLU A 5 -13.07 -15.23 -38.88
CA GLU A 5 -13.55 -13.88 -39.17
C GLU A 5 -14.93 -13.69 -38.52
N THR A 6 -14.96 -12.89 -37.47
CA THR A 6 -16.20 -12.45 -36.85
C THR A 6 -16.75 -11.32 -37.72
N PRO A 7 -17.97 -11.40 -38.28
CA PRO A 7 -18.47 -10.38 -39.19
C PRO A 7 -18.57 -9.05 -38.45
N ALA A 8 -18.01 -8.00 -39.04
CA ALA A 8 -18.12 -6.63 -38.58
C ALA A 8 -19.60 -6.20 -38.61
N THR A 9 -20.28 -6.36 -37.47
CA THR A 9 -21.66 -5.90 -37.31
C THR A 9 -21.71 -4.39 -37.50
N ALA A 10 -22.45 -3.95 -38.52
CA ALA A 10 -22.63 -2.54 -38.84
C ALA A 10 -23.07 -1.78 -37.58
N ARG A 11 -22.27 -0.80 -37.15
CA ARG A 11 -22.61 0.05 -36.00
C ARG A 11 -23.98 0.70 -36.27
N PRO A 12 -24.97 0.56 -35.38
CA PRO A 12 -26.26 1.21 -35.59
C PRO A 12 -26.05 2.72 -35.68
N ARG A 13 -26.43 3.33 -36.81
CA ARG A 13 -26.39 4.80 -36.97
C ARG A 13 -27.37 5.42 -35.98
N TYR A 14 -26.85 6.19 -35.04
CA TYR A 14 -27.67 6.95 -34.10
C TYR A 14 -28.55 7.96 -34.85
N ARG A 15 -29.88 7.88 -34.67
CA ARG A 15 -30.86 8.79 -35.28
C ARG A 15 -31.61 9.65 -34.26
N GLY A 16 -31.08 9.80 -33.04
CA GLY A 16 -31.73 10.53 -31.96
C GLY A 16 -31.33 12.01 -31.88
N ARG A 17 -32.01 12.78 -31.00
CA ARG A 17 -31.78 14.22 -30.81
C ARG A 17 -30.64 14.59 -29.84
N LYS A 18 -29.91 13.62 -29.28
CA LYS A 18 -28.89 13.82 -28.24
C LYS A 18 -27.58 13.05 -28.53
N PRO A 19 -26.84 13.42 -29.61
CA PRO A 19 -25.65 12.68 -30.04
C PRO A 19 -24.53 12.66 -29.00
N GLU A 20 -24.39 13.73 -28.21
CA GLU A 20 -23.37 13.82 -27.16
C GLU A 20 -23.60 12.82 -26.02
N LEU A 21 -24.84 12.68 -25.55
CA LEU A 21 -25.18 11.71 -24.52
C LEU A 21 -25.05 10.27 -25.04
N TYR A 22 -25.37 10.05 -26.32
CA TYR A 22 -25.16 8.76 -26.96
C TYR A 22 -23.68 8.39 -26.99
N ALA A 23 -22.80 9.29 -27.44
CA ALA A 23 -21.36 9.06 -27.45
C ALA A 23 -20.82 8.75 -26.05
N LYS A 24 -21.23 9.53 -25.03
CA LYS A 24 -20.85 9.31 -23.63
C LYS A 24 -21.36 7.95 -23.11
N ALA A 25 -22.57 7.52 -23.47
CA ALA A 25 -23.11 6.22 -23.08
C ALA A 25 -22.28 5.07 -23.66
N LEU A 26 -21.83 5.18 -24.91
CA LEU A 26 -20.97 4.16 -25.54
C LEU A 26 -19.60 4.06 -24.85
N ILE A 27 -18.99 5.19 -24.51
CA ILE A 27 -17.72 5.23 -23.77
C ILE A 27 -17.89 4.54 -22.42
N LEU A 28 -18.88 4.97 -21.62
CA LEU A 28 -19.17 4.37 -20.32
C LEU A 28 -19.43 2.87 -20.41
N ARG A 29 -20.17 2.43 -21.44
CA ARG A 29 -20.45 1.01 -21.63
C ARG A 29 -19.20 0.19 -21.89
N ARG A 30 -18.29 0.71 -22.74
CA ARG A 30 -16.99 0.07 -23.04
C ARG A 30 -16.07 0.02 -21.82
N GLU A 31 -16.24 0.92 -20.87
CA GLU A 31 -15.55 0.93 -19.57
C GLU A 31 -16.18 -0.02 -18.53
N GLY A 32 -17.13 -0.87 -18.93
CA GLY A 32 -17.77 -1.82 -18.02
C GLY A 32 -18.88 -1.21 -17.16
N CYS A 33 -19.43 -0.05 -17.53
CA CYS A 33 -20.54 0.57 -16.81
C CYS A 33 -21.87 -0.16 -17.13
N PRO A 34 -22.64 -0.62 -16.12
CA PRO A 34 -23.94 -1.23 -16.33
C PRO A 34 -24.98 -0.18 -16.77
N VAL A 35 -26.03 -0.62 -17.48
CA VAL A 35 -27.07 0.27 -18.06
C VAL A 35 -27.71 1.17 -17.01
N GLY A 36 -27.95 0.65 -15.81
CA GLY A 36 -28.50 1.45 -14.69
C GLY A 36 -27.61 2.62 -14.30
N GLU A 37 -26.30 2.40 -14.15
CA GLU A 37 -25.34 3.44 -13.79
C GLU A 37 -25.15 4.46 -14.94
N ILE A 38 -25.23 4.01 -16.20
CA ILE A 38 -25.24 4.92 -17.37
C ILE A 38 -26.48 5.82 -17.34
N ALA A 39 -27.66 5.26 -17.06
CA ALA A 39 -28.91 6.00 -16.99
C ALA A 39 -28.87 7.08 -15.90
N GLU A 40 -28.34 6.74 -14.72
CA GLU A 40 -28.15 7.67 -13.60
C GLU A 40 -27.14 8.78 -13.94
N ARG A 41 -25.95 8.42 -14.44
CA ARG A 41 -24.88 9.40 -14.77
C ARG A 41 -25.30 10.38 -15.86
N LEU A 42 -26.02 9.92 -16.87
CA LEU A 42 -26.45 10.75 -18.00
C LEU A 42 -27.84 11.35 -17.82
N ARG A 43 -28.52 11.06 -16.69
CA ARG A 43 -29.89 11.49 -16.39
C ARG A 43 -30.88 11.18 -17.53
N VAL A 44 -30.82 9.95 -18.04
CA VAL A 44 -31.74 9.43 -19.08
C VAL A 44 -32.53 8.25 -18.54
N SER A 45 -33.63 7.89 -19.20
CA SER A 45 -34.37 6.69 -18.81
C SER A 45 -33.52 5.41 -19.02
N LYS A 46 -33.76 4.38 -18.19
CA LYS A 46 -33.11 3.06 -18.35
C LYS A 46 -33.34 2.47 -19.75
N SER A 47 -34.54 2.64 -20.30
CA SER A 47 -34.89 2.19 -21.65
C SER A 47 -34.08 2.91 -22.73
N THR A 48 -33.85 4.22 -22.57
CA THR A 48 -33.00 5.00 -23.48
C THR A 48 -31.54 4.54 -23.42
N ALA A 49 -30.97 4.37 -22.22
CA ALA A 49 -29.61 3.87 -22.04
C ALA A 49 -29.46 2.46 -22.63
N TYR A 50 -30.42 1.56 -22.37
CA TYR A 50 -30.43 0.21 -22.92
C TYR A 50 -30.44 0.22 -24.45
N LEU A 51 -31.34 0.98 -25.08
CA LEU A 51 -31.41 1.07 -26.55
C LEU A 51 -30.09 1.54 -27.17
N TRP A 52 -29.42 2.48 -26.53
CA TRP A 52 -28.14 3.00 -27.00
C TRP A 52 -27.00 1.99 -26.85
N THR A 53 -27.00 1.16 -25.80
CA THR A 53 -25.87 0.30 -25.45
C THR A 53 -26.11 -1.19 -25.67
N ARG A 54 -27.31 -1.64 -26.05
CA ARG A 54 -27.68 -3.08 -26.14
C ARG A 54 -26.80 -3.90 -27.07
N HIS A 55 -26.23 -3.24 -28.08
CA HIS A 55 -25.34 -3.86 -29.07
C HIS A 55 -23.88 -3.98 -28.58
N LEU A 56 -23.56 -3.42 -27.41
CA LEU A 56 -22.26 -3.56 -26.75
C LEU A 56 -22.41 -4.53 -25.58
N PRO A 57 -21.91 -5.78 -25.70
CA PRO A 57 -21.91 -6.72 -24.59
C PRO A 57 -21.07 -6.16 -23.44
N LEU A 58 -21.47 -6.48 -22.22
CA LEU A 58 -20.76 -6.07 -21.02
C LEU A 58 -19.79 -7.17 -20.62
N ASP A 59 -18.50 -6.85 -20.59
CA ASP A 59 -17.47 -7.77 -20.10
C ASP A 59 -17.59 -7.94 -18.57
N PRO A 60 -17.91 -9.15 -18.06
CA PRO A 60 -18.04 -9.40 -16.63
C PRO A 60 -16.77 -9.10 -15.82
N GLU A 61 -15.59 -9.32 -16.39
CA GLU A 61 -14.31 -9.09 -15.71
C GLU A 61 -14.07 -7.60 -15.52
N LEU A 62 -14.39 -6.79 -16.53
CA LEU A 62 -14.28 -5.34 -16.45
C LEU A 62 -15.22 -4.74 -15.39
N VAL A 63 -16.45 -5.28 -15.29
CA VAL A 63 -17.40 -4.90 -14.24
C VAL A 63 -16.86 -5.24 -12.85
N LEU A 64 -16.30 -6.43 -12.67
CA LEU A 64 -15.73 -6.88 -11.41
C LEU A 64 -14.54 -6.01 -11.01
N ARG A 65 -13.63 -5.73 -11.93
CA ARG A 65 -12.47 -4.84 -11.72
C ARG A 65 -12.91 -3.44 -11.30
N ARG A 66 -13.88 -2.84 -12.00
CA ARG A 66 -14.44 -1.53 -11.66
C ARG A 66 -15.06 -1.52 -10.26
N ARG A 67 -15.83 -2.56 -9.92
CA ARG A 67 -16.44 -2.69 -8.58
C ARG A 67 -15.38 -2.78 -7.48
N ARG A 68 -14.34 -3.61 -7.68
CA ARG A 68 -13.21 -3.73 -6.73
C ARG A 68 -12.46 -2.40 -6.58
N ALA A 69 -12.19 -1.69 -7.67
CA ALA A 69 -11.56 -0.38 -7.64
C ALA A 69 -12.40 0.63 -6.85
N GLY A 70 -13.72 0.67 -7.08
CA GLY A 70 -14.64 1.53 -6.33
C GLY A 70 -14.70 1.21 -4.84
N GLN A 71 -14.68 -0.07 -4.46
CA GLN A 71 -14.61 -0.49 -3.05
C GLN A 71 -13.30 -0.04 -2.39
N ARG A 72 -12.16 -0.24 -3.07
CA ARG A 72 -10.85 0.21 -2.58
C ARG A 72 -10.80 1.72 -2.41
N ALA A 73 -11.29 2.49 -3.39
CA ALA A 73 -11.33 3.95 -3.31
C ALA A 73 -12.19 4.45 -2.14
N ARG A 74 -13.33 3.80 -1.87
CA ARG A 74 -14.18 4.12 -0.71
C ARG A 74 -13.50 3.80 0.61
N ALA A 75 -12.87 2.62 0.72
CA ALA A 75 -12.09 2.27 1.90
C ALA A 75 -10.94 3.27 2.11
N GLU A 76 -10.21 3.62 1.07
CA GLU A 76 -9.13 4.60 1.15
C GLU A 76 -9.64 5.97 1.59
N ALA A 77 -10.74 6.46 1.00
CA ALA A 77 -11.36 7.72 1.40
C ALA A 77 -11.81 7.72 2.87
N GLN A 78 -12.34 6.59 3.36
CA GLN A 78 -12.78 6.45 4.74
C GLN A 78 -11.61 6.44 5.74
N TRP A 79 -10.53 5.73 5.41
CA TRP A 79 -9.44 5.46 6.36
C TRP A 79 -8.23 6.38 6.21
N SER A 80 -8.10 7.12 5.11
CA SER A 80 -6.96 8.02 4.86
C SER A 80 -6.85 9.12 5.91
N ALA A 81 -7.94 9.82 6.24
CA ALA A 81 -7.92 10.87 7.26
C ALA A 81 -7.57 10.32 8.65
N HIS A 82 -8.11 9.15 9.01
CA HIS A 82 -7.79 8.51 10.28
C HIS A 82 -6.33 8.05 10.35
N ARG A 83 -5.79 7.45 9.28
CA ARG A 83 -4.39 7.08 9.19
C ARG A 83 -3.47 8.29 9.28
N ALA A 84 -3.76 9.35 8.54
CA ALA A 84 -3.00 10.59 8.57
C ALA A 84 -2.98 11.21 9.98
N ALA A 85 -4.14 11.29 10.65
CA ALA A 85 -4.23 11.79 12.02
C ALA A 85 -3.42 10.93 13.01
N ARG A 86 -3.52 9.60 12.90
CA ARG A 86 -2.75 8.66 13.73
C ARG A 86 -1.25 8.76 13.50
N ASP A 87 -0.83 8.87 12.23
CA ASP A 87 0.58 8.99 11.87
C ASP A 87 1.16 10.33 12.33
N ALA A 88 0.37 11.42 12.25
CA ALA A 88 0.74 12.72 12.79
C ALA A 88 0.89 12.68 14.31
N ALA A 89 -0.07 12.10 15.04
CA ALA A 89 0.02 11.96 16.50
C ALA A 89 1.23 11.11 16.92
N ARG A 90 1.52 10.04 16.18
CA ARG A 90 2.73 9.22 16.40
C ARG A 90 4.00 10.02 16.16
N ALA A 91 4.07 10.78 15.06
CA ALA A 91 5.22 11.61 14.73
C ALA A 91 5.46 12.68 15.80
N GLU A 92 4.40 13.31 16.31
CA GLU A 92 4.48 14.28 17.40
C GLU A 92 5.02 13.65 18.68
N THR A 93 4.53 12.47 19.04
CA THR A 93 5.00 11.72 20.22
C THR A 93 6.49 11.36 20.09
N VAL A 94 6.90 10.85 18.93
CA VAL A 94 8.30 10.52 18.64
C VAL A 94 9.18 11.76 18.72
N ALA A 95 8.73 12.89 18.15
CA ALA A 95 9.46 14.15 18.19
C ALA A 95 9.57 14.71 19.62
N ALA A 96 8.51 14.62 20.43
CA ALA A 96 8.53 15.01 21.82
C ALA A 96 9.51 14.16 22.64
N ALA A 97 9.46 12.83 22.47
CA ALA A 97 10.39 11.91 23.14
C ALA A 97 11.84 12.17 22.70
N ALA A 98 12.10 12.37 21.41
CA ALA A 98 13.43 12.69 20.90
C ALA A 98 13.97 14.00 21.48
N ARG A 99 13.13 15.04 21.59
CA ARG A 99 13.49 16.31 22.23
C ARG A 99 13.80 16.16 23.72
N TRP A 100 13.07 15.28 24.42
CA TRP A 100 13.31 14.99 25.83
C TRP A 100 14.62 14.22 26.05
N VAL A 101 14.86 13.16 25.28
CA VAL A 101 16.09 12.35 25.36
C VAL A 101 17.33 13.17 24.96
N ARG A 102 17.19 14.07 23.97
CA ARG A 102 18.29 14.84 23.37
C ARG A 102 19.40 13.92 22.83
N GLN A 103 20.51 13.83 23.56
CA GLN A 103 21.65 12.98 23.26
C GLN A 103 21.89 12.08 24.46
N LEU A 104 22.07 10.79 24.19
CA LEU A 104 22.45 9.83 25.22
C LEU A 104 23.86 10.15 25.71
N ARG A 105 23.98 10.40 27.01
CA ARG A 105 25.27 10.46 27.72
C ARG A 105 25.89 9.07 27.75
N TYR A 106 27.20 9.01 27.95
CA TYR A 106 27.95 7.75 27.99
C TYR A 106 27.30 6.68 28.88
N ARG A 107 26.95 7.03 30.13
CA ARG A 107 26.29 6.11 31.07
C ARG A 107 24.94 5.59 30.54
N GLU A 108 24.14 6.44 29.92
CA GLU A 108 22.82 6.06 29.39
C GLU A 108 22.97 5.11 28.20
N LEU A 109 23.90 5.42 27.30
CA LEU A 109 24.23 4.56 26.16
C LEU A 109 24.71 3.18 26.62
N VAL A 110 25.57 3.11 27.64
CA VAL A 110 26.08 1.85 28.20
C VAL A 110 24.96 1.01 28.82
N LEU A 111 24.09 1.62 29.63
CA LEU A 111 22.98 0.90 30.26
C LEU A 111 21.96 0.38 29.23
N ILE A 112 21.59 1.22 28.25
CA ILE A 112 20.64 0.84 27.19
C ILE A 112 21.25 -0.26 26.31
N GLY A 113 22.51 -0.11 25.90
CA GLY A 113 23.20 -1.10 25.09
C GLY A 113 23.38 -2.44 25.79
N ALA A 114 23.67 -2.44 27.10
CA ALA A 114 23.74 -3.65 27.90
C ALA A 114 22.37 -4.36 28.01
N ALA A 115 21.29 -3.61 28.21
CA ALA A 115 19.94 -4.16 28.24
C ALA A 115 19.54 -4.75 26.87
N ILE A 116 19.84 -4.04 25.78
CA ILE A 116 19.63 -4.52 24.40
C ILE A 116 20.40 -5.83 24.17
N TYR A 117 21.68 -5.89 24.55
CA TYR A 117 22.48 -7.12 24.42
C TYR A 117 21.91 -8.26 25.25
N TRP A 118 21.37 -7.97 26.43
CA TRP A 118 20.77 -9.01 27.26
C TRP A 118 19.52 -9.60 26.62
N CYS A 119 18.69 -8.79 25.96
CA CYS A 119 17.46 -9.24 25.31
C CYS A 119 17.71 -9.92 23.95
N GLU A 120 18.59 -9.36 23.12
CA GLU A 120 18.73 -9.70 21.70
C GLU A 120 20.12 -10.26 21.36
N GLY A 121 21.05 -10.28 22.32
CA GLY A 121 22.40 -10.78 22.13
C GLY A 121 22.48 -12.30 22.00
N GLY A 122 23.48 -12.75 21.27
CA GLY A 122 23.76 -14.17 21.10
C GLY A 122 24.20 -14.81 22.41
N LYS A 123 23.59 -15.94 22.75
CA LYS A 123 24.03 -16.76 23.89
C LYS A 123 25.36 -17.45 23.59
N ALA A 124 26.19 -17.57 24.62
CA ALA A 124 27.35 -18.45 24.59
C ALA A 124 26.89 -19.89 24.32
N LYS A 125 27.58 -20.58 23.42
CA LYS A 125 27.28 -21.96 23.05
C LYS A 125 28.23 -22.88 23.84
N PRO A 126 27.72 -23.75 24.74
CA PRO A 126 28.58 -24.63 25.55
C PRO A 126 29.56 -25.48 24.74
N TRP A 127 29.18 -25.85 23.52
CA TRP A 127 29.99 -26.64 22.58
C TRP A 127 31.01 -25.82 21.78
N ARG A 128 31.06 -24.49 21.96
CA ARG A 128 32.07 -23.58 21.38
C ARG A 128 32.48 -22.52 22.40
N PRO A 129 33.16 -22.91 23.49
CA PRO A 129 33.53 -22.00 24.58
C PRO A 129 34.53 -20.92 24.15
N HIS A 130 35.29 -21.15 23.07
CA HIS A 130 36.26 -20.18 22.53
C HIS A 130 35.65 -19.16 21.56
N ASP A 131 34.37 -19.25 21.24
CA ASP A 131 33.68 -18.28 20.38
C ASP A 131 33.27 -17.05 21.22
N CYS A 132 34.25 -16.21 21.53
CA CYS A 132 34.11 -15.03 22.38
C CYS A 132 33.56 -13.79 21.66
N ARG A 133 33.10 -13.93 20.39
CA ARG A 133 32.60 -12.80 19.61
C ARG A 133 31.23 -12.35 20.09
N ILE A 134 31.04 -11.05 20.17
CA ILE A 134 29.75 -10.41 20.45
C ILE A 134 28.86 -10.61 19.23
N LYS A 135 27.73 -11.29 19.43
CA LYS A 135 26.76 -11.55 18.37
C LYS A 135 25.49 -10.77 18.62
N PHE A 136 25.06 -9.99 17.64
CA PHE A 136 23.81 -9.24 17.75
C PHE A 136 23.04 -9.30 16.43
N VAL A 137 21.80 -9.79 16.47
CA VAL A 137 20.97 -9.97 15.27
C VAL A 137 19.63 -9.32 15.51
N ASN A 138 19.31 -8.30 14.71
CA ASN A 138 18.02 -7.64 14.73
C ASN A 138 17.65 -7.13 13.33
N SER A 139 16.36 -7.10 13.00
CA SER A 139 15.88 -6.63 11.69
C SER A 139 15.78 -5.10 11.59
N ASP A 140 15.79 -4.38 12.71
CA ASP A 140 15.73 -2.92 12.74
C ASP A 140 17.14 -2.30 12.58
N PRO A 141 17.43 -1.59 11.47
CA PRO A 141 18.73 -0.97 11.24
C PRO A 141 19.07 0.13 12.27
N MET A 142 18.07 0.81 12.84
CA MET A 142 18.31 1.83 13.86
C MET A 142 18.76 1.21 15.18
N LEU A 143 18.23 0.04 15.54
CA LEU A 143 18.65 -0.68 16.73
C LEU A 143 20.08 -1.22 16.57
N VAL A 144 20.41 -1.75 15.39
CA VAL A 144 21.79 -2.17 15.06
C VAL A 144 22.75 -0.99 15.15
N ALA A 145 22.41 0.17 14.57
CA ALA A 145 23.25 1.37 14.65
C ALA A 145 23.47 1.85 16.10
N LEU A 146 22.43 1.83 16.93
CA LEU A 146 22.55 2.15 18.35
C LEU A 146 23.47 1.15 19.08
N PHE A 147 23.34 -0.13 18.76
CA PHE A 147 24.18 -1.18 19.35
C PHE A 147 25.65 -1.03 18.94
N LEU A 148 25.94 -0.70 17.67
CA LEU A 148 27.30 -0.40 17.23
C LEU A 148 27.90 0.79 17.96
N ARG A 149 27.15 1.89 18.15
CA ARG A 149 27.60 3.03 18.95
C ARG A 149 27.91 2.66 20.40
N PHE A 150 27.15 1.73 20.98
CA PHE A 150 27.43 1.19 22.30
C PHE A 150 28.77 0.42 22.34
N LEU A 151 29.03 -0.43 21.35
CA LEU A 151 30.31 -1.15 21.24
C LEU A 151 31.50 -0.21 21.02
N ASP A 152 31.31 0.84 20.19
CA ASP A 152 32.32 1.88 19.98
C ASP A 152 32.63 2.61 21.29
N ALA A 153 31.60 2.97 22.06
CA ALA A 153 31.76 3.64 23.35
C ALA A 153 32.53 2.77 24.37
N LEU A 154 32.37 1.44 24.32
CA LEU A 154 33.11 0.50 25.15
C LEU A 154 34.51 0.14 24.60
N GLY A 155 34.87 0.62 23.41
CA GLY A 155 36.16 0.33 22.79
C GLY A 155 36.30 -1.11 22.27
N VAL A 156 35.20 -1.80 21.98
CA VAL A 156 35.23 -3.18 21.47
C VAL A 156 35.80 -3.20 20.05
N PRO A 157 36.87 -3.93 19.73
CA PRO A 157 37.42 -4.00 18.37
C PRO A 157 36.43 -4.57 17.35
N ALA A 158 36.49 -4.13 16.10
CA ALA A 158 35.63 -4.66 15.02
C ALA A 158 35.82 -6.18 14.79
N ALA A 159 37.01 -6.72 15.07
CA ALA A 159 37.31 -8.15 14.95
C ALA A 159 36.49 -9.04 15.90
N ASP A 160 35.97 -8.47 16.98
CA ASP A 160 35.22 -9.18 18.02
C ASP A 160 33.69 -9.06 17.82
N ARG A 161 33.24 -8.33 16.80
CA ARG A 161 31.82 -8.06 16.50
C ARG A 161 31.33 -9.02 15.40
N ARG A 162 30.14 -9.61 15.57
CA ARG A 162 29.55 -10.55 14.61
C ARG A 162 28.03 -10.41 14.47
#